data_AF-A0AAD9CSN4-F1
#
_entry.id   AF-A0AAD9CSN4-F1
#
_cell.length_a   1.000
_cell.length_b   1.000
_cell.length_c   1.000
_cell.angle_alpha   90.00
_cell.angle_beta   90.00
_cell.angle_gamma   90.00
#
_symmetry.space_group_name_H-M   'P 1'
#
loop_
_entity.id
_entity.type
_entity.pdbx_description
1 polymer ?
#
loop_
_entity_poly.entity_id
_entity_poly.type
_entity_poly.pdbx_seq_one_letter_code
_entity_poly.pdbx_strand_id
1 'polypeptide(L)'
;MNASNIAQLLGTSSPEAVEGFVKGCTQETLSPENKTYPDATYVNYHPLGLSFCYSSDSSTASSSRSLSYIDIFNPPASGRPARSRRKEAWFGFSPPSFPITFSFPSGTIPIPPAQHRAGEATSSGGKKDTLERNKRFEVGPKTTGKEFVDHFGEPSKKSAGEPGYVPPFLEWNSIDIVDGDGTVLPVGILIELRDPGVTEGMGGARTETGATVWDRAGSWTWSSLKLFVPEKDGAMG
;
A
#
# COMPACT_ATOMS: atom_id res chain seq x y z
N MET A 1 -5.86 -5.70 -12.22
CA MET A 1 -5.68 -6.64 -11.08
C MET A 1 -6.72 -6.32 -10.01
N ASN A 2 -7.35 -7.29 -9.33
CA ASN A 2 -8.30 -7.02 -8.24
C ASN A 2 -7.63 -7.21 -6.88
N ALA A 3 -7.69 -6.21 -6.00
CA ALA A 3 -7.08 -6.24 -4.67
C ALA A 3 -7.67 -7.34 -3.77
N SER A 4 -8.96 -7.70 -3.93
CA SER A 4 -9.57 -8.78 -3.14
C SER A 4 -8.93 -10.14 -3.44
N ASN A 5 -8.63 -10.41 -4.71
CA ASN A 5 -7.99 -11.66 -5.11
C ASN A 5 -6.56 -11.76 -4.55
N ILE A 6 -5.87 -10.63 -4.39
CA ILE A 6 -4.55 -10.55 -3.76
C ILE A 6 -4.69 -10.78 -2.26
N ALA A 7 -5.67 -10.14 -1.63
CA ALA A 7 -5.92 -10.22 -0.20
C ALA A 7 -6.30 -11.64 0.26
N GLN A 8 -7.03 -12.40 -0.55
CA GLN A 8 -7.36 -13.80 -0.26
C GLN A 8 -6.12 -14.70 -0.15
N LEU A 9 -4.97 -14.29 -0.71
CA LEU A 9 -3.72 -15.02 -0.55
C LEU A 9 -3.08 -14.77 0.82
N LEU A 10 -3.39 -13.65 1.49
CA LEU A 10 -2.76 -13.31 2.77
C LEU A 10 -3.08 -14.36 3.83
N GLY A 11 -2.08 -14.79 4.57
CA GLY A 11 -2.18 -15.87 5.55
C GLY A 11 -2.17 -17.28 4.96
N THR A 12 -2.23 -17.45 3.63
CA THR A 12 -2.13 -18.78 3.02
C THR A 12 -0.72 -19.36 3.21
N SER A 13 -0.66 -20.66 3.45
CA SER A 13 0.59 -21.43 3.41
C SER A 13 0.70 -22.29 2.14
N SER A 14 -0.25 -22.18 1.21
CA SER A 14 -0.29 -22.97 -0.03
C SER A 14 0.44 -22.23 -1.15
N PRO A 15 1.61 -22.72 -1.62
CA PRO A 15 2.28 -22.19 -2.80
C PRO A 15 1.40 -22.28 -4.05
N GLU A 16 0.54 -23.31 -4.14
CA GLU A 16 -0.36 -23.54 -5.28
C GLU A 16 -1.37 -22.40 -5.45
N ALA A 17 -1.86 -21.82 -4.35
CA ALA A 17 -2.75 -20.67 -4.40
C ALA A 17 -2.06 -19.44 -5.03
N VAL A 18 -0.80 -19.18 -4.63
CA VAL A 18 0.00 -18.08 -5.18
C VAL A 18 0.37 -18.33 -6.64
N GLU A 19 0.76 -19.56 -6.99
CA GLU A 19 1.01 -19.93 -8.38
C GLU A 19 -0.24 -19.79 -9.26
N GLY A 20 -1.41 -20.20 -8.74
CA GLY A 20 -2.70 -20.03 -9.41
C GLY A 20 -3.00 -18.56 -9.68
N PHE A 21 -2.78 -17.68 -8.70
CA PHE A 21 -2.92 -16.24 -8.87
C PHE A 21 -1.96 -15.66 -9.91
N VAL A 22 -0.68 -16.05 -9.87
CA VAL A 22 0.35 -15.58 -10.81
C VAL A 22 0.01 -16.01 -12.24
N LYS A 23 -0.42 -17.26 -12.45
CA LYS A 23 -0.92 -17.76 -13.75
C LYS A 23 -2.18 -17.03 -14.21
N GLY A 24 -3.00 -16.51 -13.29
CA GLY A 24 -4.12 -15.64 -13.61
C GLY A 24 -3.70 -14.25 -14.09
N CYS A 25 -2.50 -13.78 -13.72
CA CYS A 25 -1.98 -12.47 -14.10
C CYS A 25 -1.27 -12.45 -15.46
N THR A 26 -0.73 -13.59 -15.91
CA THR A 26 0.00 -13.73 -17.18
C THR A 26 -0.15 -15.13 -17.76
N GLN A 27 -0.16 -15.24 -19.09
CA GLN A 27 -0.13 -16.53 -19.79
C GLN A 27 1.27 -17.12 -19.90
N GLU A 28 2.30 -16.32 -19.62
CA GLU A 28 3.69 -16.75 -19.70
C GLU A 28 4.14 -17.48 -18.43
N THR A 29 4.94 -18.53 -18.60
CA THR A 29 5.60 -19.19 -17.48
C THR A 29 6.70 -18.29 -16.93
N LEU A 30 6.50 -17.74 -15.74
CA LEU A 30 7.49 -16.92 -15.05
C LEU A 30 8.30 -17.75 -14.06
N SER A 31 9.62 -17.54 -14.05
CA SER A 31 10.51 -18.07 -13.02
C SER A 31 10.73 -16.99 -11.94
N PRO A 32 10.26 -17.20 -10.69
CA PRO A 32 10.47 -16.22 -9.65
C PRO A 32 11.93 -16.19 -9.16
N GLU A 33 12.38 -15.03 -8.69
CA GLU A 33 13.63 -14.90 -7.93
C GLU A 33 13.34 -15.10 -6.44
N ASN A 34 13.94 -16.14 -5.85
CA ASN A 34 13.80 -16.45 -4.42
C ASN A 34 14.95 -15.85 -3.60
N LYS A 35 14.62 -15.05 -2.58
CA LYS A 35 15.59 -14.55 -1.59
C LYS A 35 15.17 -15.01 -0.20
N THR A 36 16.06 -15.72 0.49
CA THR A 36 15.79 -16.24 1.83
C THR A 36 16.69 -15.57 2.85
N TYR A 37 16.06 -15.10 3.92
CA TYR A 37 16.66 -14.54 5.12
C TYR A 37 16.29 -15.43 6.32
N PRO A 38 16.90 -15.23 7.51
CA PRO A 38 16.58 -16.03 8.69
C PRO A 38 15.11 -15.99 9.10
N ASP A 39 14.43 -14.86 8.86
CA ASP A 39 13.07 -14.55 9.30
C ASP A 39 12.02 -14.56 8.17
N ALA A 40 12.46 -14.48 6.92
CA ALA A 40 11.56 -14.33 5.78
C ALA A 40 12.10 -14.95 4.48
N THR A 41 11.18 -15.40 3.63
CA THR A 41 11.47 -15.76 2.23
C THR A 41 10.65 -14.89 1.30
N TYR A 42 11.33 -14.24 0.35
CA TYR A 42 10.74 -13.42 -0.68
C TYR A 42 10.72 -14.20 -2.00
N VAL A 43 9.56 -14.24 -2.65
CA VAL A 43 9.37 -14.79 -3.99
C VAL A 43 9.01 -13.62 -4.91
N ASN A 44 9.96 -13.22 -5.76
CA ASN A 44 9.85 -12.00 -6.56
C ASN A 44 9.50 -12.33 -8.01
N TYR A 45 8.41 -11.78 -8.51
CA TYR A 45 8.00 -11.84 -9.91
C TYR A 45 8.24 -10.47 -10.56
N HIS A 46 9.51 -10.20 -10.90
CA HIS A 46 9.94 -8.93 -11.50
C HIS A 46 9.08 -8.48 -12.70
N PRO A 47 8.75 -9.35 -13.68
CA PRO A 47 7.93 -8.95 -14.82
C PRO A 47 6.50 -8.52 -14.47
N LEU A 48 6.00 -8.88 -13.29
CA LEU A 48 4.67 -8.51 -12.80
C LEU A 48 4.67 -7.34 -11.82
N GLY A 49 5.85 -6.89 -11.38
CA GLY A 49 5.92 -5.89 -10.32
C GLY A 49 5.46 -6.44 -8.96
N LEU A 50 5.60 -7.75 -8.69
CA LEU A 50 5.08 -8.37 -7.46
C LEU A 50 6.21 -9.01 -6.63
N SER A 51 6.12 -8.89 -5.31
CA SER A 51 6.92 -9.67 -4.36
C SER A 51 6.04 -10.24 -3.26
N PHE A 52 6.21 -11.54 -2.98
CA PHE A 52 5.49 -12.26 -1.94
C PHE A 52 6.44 -12.55 -0.79
N CYS A 53 6.12 -12.08 0.42
CA CYS A 53 6.94 -12.31 1.61
C CYS A 53 6.28 -13.33 2.54
N TYR A 54 6.99 -14.42 2.78
CA TYR A 54 6.59 -15.47 3.70
C TYR A 54 7.43 -15.37 4.98
N SER A 55 6.80 -15.10 6.12
CA SER A 55 7.51 -15.16 7.40
C SER A 55 7.63 -16.59 7.91
N SER A 56 8.75 -16.89 8.57
CA SER A 56 8.87 -18.10 9.37
C SER A 56 8.22 -17.86 10.72
N ASP A 57 7.18 -18.63 11.06
CA ASP A 57 6.66 -18.63 12.42
C ASP A 57 7.62 -19.42 13.32
N SER A 58 8.46 -18.71 14.07
CA SER A 58 9.41 -19.34 15.00
C SER A 58 8.71 -20.02 16.18
N SER A 59 7.43 -19.75 16.41
CA SER A 59 6.68 -20.27 17.56
C SER A 59 6.12 -21.67 17.33
N THR A 60 5.95 -22.08 16.07
CA THR A 60 5.42 -23.41 15.74
C THR A 60 6.54 -24.37 15.33
N ALA A 61 6.59 -25.55 15.94
CA ALA A 61 7.53 -26.61 15.58
C ALA A 61 7.36 -27.10 14.11
N SER A 62 6.24 -26.74 13.46
CA SER A 62 6.02 -26.93 12.03
C SER A 62 6.74 -25.85 11.23
N SER A 63 7.60 -26.25 10.29
CA SER A 63 8.26 -25.39 9.31
C SER A 63 7.31 -24.74 8.28
N SER A 64 6.03 -24.58 8.63
CA SER A 64 5.04 -23.93 7.79
C SER A 64 5.35 -22.44 7.71
N ARG A 65 5.41 -21.92 6.48
CA ARG A 65 5.56 -20.49 6.22
C ARG A 65 4.23 -19.98 5.70
N SER A 66 3.70 -18.92 6.30
CA SER A 66 2.48 -18.25 5.84
C SER A 66 2.86 -16.98 5.08
N LEU A 67 2.07 -16.65 4.06
CA LEU A 67 2.23 -15.42 3.29
C LEU A 67 1.83 -14.23 4.16
N SER A 68 2.79 -13.41 4.56
CA SER A 68 2.60 -12.33 5.52
C SER A 68 2.19 -11.03 4.84
N TYR A 69 2.85 -10.69 3.74
CA TYR A 69 2.51 -9.52 2.93
C TYR A 69 2.90 -9.68 1.47
N ILE A 70 2.31 -8.84 0.63
CA ILE A 70 2.52 -8.78 -0.81
C ILE A 70 2.83 -7.33 -1.19
N ASP A 71 3.98 -7.12 -1.83
CA ASP A 71 4.36 -5.84 -2.39
C ASP A 71 4.03 -5.78 -3.89
N ILE A 72 3.49 -4.63 -4.29
CA ILE A 72 3.22 -4.27 -5.68
C ILE A 72 4.07 -3.04 -6.00
N PHE A 73 4.91 -3.11 -7.02
CA PHE A 73 5.84 -2.05 -7.38
C PHE A 73 5.34 -1.24 -8.56
N ASN A 74 5.29 0.09 -8.42
CA ASN A 74 5.01 1.02 -9.52
C ASN A 74 6.32 1.69 -9.97
N PRO A 75 7.14 1.06 -10.82
CA PRO A 75 8.37 1.66 -11.32
C PRO A 75 8.10 3.00 -12.04
N PRO A 76 9.05 3.93 -12.04
CA PRO A 76 8.93 5.13 -12.87
C PRO A 76 8.83 4.68 -14.33
N ALA A 77 7.98 5.34 -15.11
CA ALA A 77 7.92 5.09 -16.56
C ALA A 77 9.34 5.25 -17.13
N SER A 78 9.83 4.24 -17.85
CA SER A 78 11.21 4.02 -18.29
C SER A 78 11.81 5.09 -19.23
N GLY A 79 11.21 6.28 -19.30
CA GLY A 79 11.57 7.37 -20.21
C GLY A 79 12.42 8.49 -19.61
N ARG A 80 12.81 8.45 -18.33
CA ARG A 80 13.74 9.44 -17.77
C ARG A 80 15.10 8.80 -17.53
N PRO A 81 16.16 9.17 -18.29
CA PRO A 81 17.51 8.76 -17.95
C PRO A 81 17.80 9.26 -16.53
N ALA A 82 18.07 8.34 -15.61
CA ALA A 82 18.37 8.64 -14.23
C ALA A 82 19.61 9.55 -14.17
N ARG A 83 19.40 10.88 -14.11
CA ARG A 83 20.47 11.85 -13.86
C ARG A 83 20.90 11.88 -12.39
N SER A 84 20.23 11.11 -11.54
CA SER A 84 20.64 10.91 -10.14
C SER A 84 21.89 10.04 -10.08
N ARG A 85 22.97 10.57 -9.50
CA ARG A 85 24.19 9.81 -9.15
C ARG A 85 23.93 8.70 -8.13
N ARG A 86 22.75 8.61 -7.55
CA ARG A 86 22.31 7.46 -6.78
C ARG A 86 21.55 6.55 -7.75
N LYS A 87 22.20 5.47 -8.16
CA LYS A 87 21.49 4.28 -8.65
C LYS A 87 20.59 3.84 -7.50
N GLU A 88 19.39 4.40 -7.40
CA GLU A 88 18.30 3.65 -6.80
C GLU A 88 18.24 2.38 -7.64
N ALA A 89 18.66 1.28 -7.01
CA ALA A 89 18.69 -0.03 -7.60
C ALA A 89 17.23 -0.45 -7.77
N TRP A 90 16.57 0.10 -8.77
CA TRP A 90 15.29 -0.39 -9.18
C TRP A 90 15.54 -1.82 -9.63
N PHE A 91 15.03 -2.79 -8.86
CA PHE A 91 15.41 -4.20 -8.92
C PHE A 91 15.01 -4.91 -10.23
N GLY A 92 14.67 -4.16 -11.29
CA GLY A 92 14.20 -4.70 -12.56
C GLY A 92 12.71 -5.00 -12.59
N PHE A 93 11.93 -4.51 -11.61
CA PHE A 93 10.48 -4.66 -11.62
C PHE A 93 9.84 -3.89 -12.80
N SER A 94 8.98 -4.58 -13.53
CA SER A 94 8.05 -4.01 -14.49
C SER A 94 6.80 -3.47 -13.77
N PRO A 95 6.07 -2.51 -14.36
CA PRO A 95 4.79 -2.09 -13.79
C PRO A 95 3.78 -3.24 -13.79
N PRO A 96 2.91 -3.33 -12.76
CA PRO A 96 1.88 -4.36 -12.68
C PRO A 96 0.76 -4.09 -13.70
N SER A 97 -0.12 -5.08 -13.84
CA SER A 97 -1.33 -4.94 -14.65
C SER A 97 -2.33 -3.98 -14.00
N PHE A 98 -2.37 -2.75 -14.52
CA PHE A 98 -3.29 -1.69 -14.12
C PHE A 98 -4.68 -1.79 -14.78
N PRO A 99 -5.72 -1.22 -14.14
CA PRO A 99 -5.72 -0.68 -12.79
C PRO A 99 -5.72 -1.78 -11.71
N ILE A 100 -5.21 -1.46 -10.52
CA ILE A 100 -5.46 -2.26 -9.32
C ILE A 100 -6.78 -1.77 -8.74
N THR A 101 -7.79 -2.63 -8.66
CA THR A 101 -9.14 -2.23 -8.24
C THR A 101 -9.40 -2.63 -6.80
N PHE A 102 -9.85 -1.68 -5.99
CA PHE A 102 -10.39 -1.89 -4.65
C PHE A 102 -11.91 -1.69 -4.69
N SER A 103 -12.64 -2.59 -4.04
CA SER A 103 -14.09 -2.48 -3.84
C SER A 103 -14.36 -2.38 -2.35
N PHE A 104 -15.25 -1.47 -1.94
CA PHE A 104 -15.55 -1.21 -0.54
C PHE A 104 -17.00 -1.56 -0.20
N PRO A 105 -17.29 -1.98 1.04
CA PRO A 105 -18.66 -2.32 1.46
C PRO A 105 -19.55 -1.06 1.56
N SER A 106 -18.95 0.07 1.92
CA SER A 106 -19.65 1.35 2.12
C SER A 106 -19.16 2.43 1.16
N GLY A 107 -20.09 3.29 0.75
CA GLY A 107 -19.82 4.54 0.03
C GLY A 107 -19.46 5.70 0.98
N THR A 108 -19.23 5.43 2.26
CA THR A 108 -18.82 6.44 3.23
C THR A 108 -17.66 5.95 4.09
N ILE A 109 -16.89 6.91 4.61
CA ILE A 109 -15.77 6.71 5.53
C ILE A 109 -16.11 7.41 6.85
N PRO A 110 -15.99 6.75 8.01
CA PRO A 110 -16.15 7.43 9.29
C PRO A 110 -15.02 8.43 9.49
N ILE A 111 -15.35 9.69 9.81
CA ILE A 111 -14.35 10.64 10.26
C ILE A 111 -14.09 10.34 11.74
N PRO A 112 -12.82 10.15 12.17
CA PRO A 112 -12.51 10.09 13.58
C PRO A 112 -13.10 11.32 14.28
N PRO A 113 -13.76 11.16 15.44
CA PRO A 113 -14.26 12.32 16.18
C PRO A 113 -13.09 13.27 16.37
N ALA A 114 -13.26 14.53 15.96
CA ALA A 114 -12.24 15.54 16.13
C ALA A 114 -11.72 15.43 17.56
N GLN A 115 -10.43 15.19 17.74
CA GLN A 115 -9.85 15.18 19.08
C GLN A 115 -10.10 16.56 19.65
N HIS A 116 -11.15 16.70 20.46
CA HIS A 116 -11.56 17.97 21.02
C HIS A 116 -10.35 18.53 21.74
N ARG A 117 -9.82 19.66 21.24
CA ARG A 117 -8.87 20.45 22.01
C ARG A 117 -9.57 20.74 23.33
N ALA A 118 -8.96 20.29 24.42
CA ALA A 118 -9.53 20.38 25.76
C ALA A 118 -10.00 21.82 26.01
N GLY A 119 -11.32 22.05 26.00
CA GLY A 119 -11.92 23.37 26.23
C GLY A 119 -13.10 23.75 25.34
N GLU A 120 -13.27 23.12 24.16
CA GLU A 120 -14.41 23.43 23.28
C GLU A 120 -15.55 22.44 23.48
N ALA A 121 -16.51 22.80 24.32
CA ALA A 121 -17.75 22.06 24.52
C ALA A 121 -18.62 22.17 23.25
N THR A 122 -18.45 21.24 22.31
CA THR A 122 -19.33 21.15 21.15
C THR A 122 -20.61 20.41 21.52
N SER A 123 -21.67 21.18 21.66
CA SER A 123 -23.03 20.79 22.01
C SER A 123 -23.80 20.07 20.88
N SER A 124 -23.13 19.52 19.86
CA SER A 124 -23.79 18.88 18.71
C SER A 124 -23.92 17.37 18.92
N GLY A 125 -25.11 16.93 19.32
CA GLY A 125 -25.44 15.54 19.58
C GLY A 125 -25.17 14.60 18.39
N GLY A 126 -24.25 13.66 18.61
CA GLY A 126 -24.39 12.23 18.27
C GLY A 126 -24.29 11.78 16.80
N LYS A 127 -24.28 12.67 15.81
CA LYS A 127 -24.09 12.23 14.42
C LYS A 127 -22.60 12.04 14.15
N LYS A 128 -22.16 10.79 13.93
CA LYS A 128 -20.81 10.52 13.44
C LYS A 128 -20.66 11.22 12.10
N ASP A 129 -19.70 12.13 11.99
CA ASP A 129 -19.39 12.73 10.70
C ASP A 129 -18.84 11.66 9.77
N THR A 130 -19.32 11.67 8.53
CA THR A 130 -18.93 10.71 7.49
C THR A 130 -18.52 11.46 6.24
N LEU A 131 -17.45 11.01 5.60
CA LEU A 131 -17.06 11.47 4.26
C LEU A 131 -17.65 10.54 3.21
N GLU A 132 -18.18 11.11 2.13
CA GLU A 132 -18.60 10.35 0.95
C GLU A 132 -17.36 9.82 0.20
N ARG A 133 -17.43 8.57 -0.27
CA ARG A 133 -16.43 7.94 -1.13
C ARG A 133 -17.07 7.08 -2.20
N ASN A 134 -16.36 6.87 -3.31
CA ASN A 134 -16.79 5.86 -4.27
C ASN A 134 -16.57 4.46 -3.69
N LYS A 135 -17.53 3.56 -3.91
CA LYS A 135 -17.42 2.13 -3.54
C LYS A 135 -16.36 1.37 -4.34
N ARG A 136 -15.79 1.99 -5.37
CA ARG A 136 -14.73 1.43 -6.21
C ARG A 136 -13.62 2.46 -6.34
N PHE A 137 -12.38 2.01 -6.18
CA PHE A 137 -11.18 2.81 -6.35
C PHE A 137 -10.22 2.10 -7.30
N GLU A 138 -9.82 2.78 -8.36
CA GLU A 138 -8.91 2.25 -9.37
C GLU A 138 -7.55 2.92 -9.23
N VAL A 139 -6.58 2.16 -8.75
CA VAL A 139 -5.19 2.61 -8.62
C VAL A 139 -4.47 2.38 -9.93
N GLY A 140 -4.01 3.47 -10.54
CA GLY A 140 -3.18 3.49 -11.72
C GLY A 140 -1.74 3.95 -11.42
N PRO A 141 -0.88 4.04 -12.45
CA PRO A 141 0.52 4.44 -12.28
C PRO A 141 0.71 5.87 -11.74
N LYS A 142 -0.32 6.72 -11.90
CA LYS A 142 -0.28 8.14 -11.54
C LYS A 142 -1.14 8.48 -10.32
N THR A 143 -1.75 7.48 -9.68
CA THR A 143 -2.53 7.70 -8.47
C THR A 143 -1.64 8.34 -7.41
N THR A 144 -2.19 9.31 -6.70
CA THR A 144 -1.48 10.18 -5.77
C THR A 144 -1.81 9.83 -4.32
N GLY A 145 -0.94 10.23 -3.40
CA GLY A 145 -1.19 10.08 -1.96
C GLY A 145 -2.53 10.65 -1.51
N LYS A 146 -2.97 11.79 -2.08
CA LYS A 146 -4.27 12.38 -1.78
C LYS A 146 -5.43 11.47 -2.22
N GLU A 147 -5.36 10.88 -3.41
CA GLU A 147 -6.41 9.97 -3.88
C GLU A 147 -6.51 8.73 -2.98
N PHE A 148 -5.39 8.20 -2.48
CA PHE A 148 -5.42 7.12 -1.48
C PHE A 148 -6.14 7.55 -0.19
N VAL A 149 -5.83 8.74 0.35
CA VAL A 149 -6.48 9.27 1.56
C VAL A 149 -7.98 9.55 1.32
N ASP A 150 -8.35 10.07 0.16
CA ASP A 150 -9.75 10.34 -0.17
C ASP A 150 -10.60 9.05 -0.19
N HIS A 151 -10.01 7.89 -0.51
CA HIS A 151 -10.72 6.60 -0.60
C HIS A 151 -10.57 5.70 0.64
N PHE A 152 -9.41 5.69 1.27
CA PHE A 152 -9.11 4.87 2.44
C PHE A 152 -9.35 5.61 3.77
N GLY A 153 -9.45 6.93 3.76
CA GLY A 153 -9.58 7.76 4.94
C GLY A 153 -8.23 8.14 5.55
N GLU A 154 -8.26 8.60 6.79
CA GLU A 154 -7.04 8.99 7.50
C GLU A 154 -6.14 7.77 7.76
N PRO A 155 -4.83 7.83 7.41
CA PRO A 155 -3.91 6.73 7.68
C PRO A 155 -3.65 6.58 9.18
N SER A 156 -3.55 5.34 9.64
CA SER A 156 -3.18 4.97 11.01
C SER A 156 -1.78 5.46 11.36
N LYS A 157 -0.87 5.47 10.38
CA LYS A 157 0.50 5.92 10.53
C LYS A 157 0.97 6.64 9.27
N LYS A 158 1.78 7.68 9.48
CA LYS A 158 2.45 8.41 8.41
C LYS A 158 3.89 8.69 8.80
N SER A 159 4.82 8.52 7.88
CA SER A 159 6.23 8.86 8.08
C SER A 159 6.75 9.68 6.92
N ALA A 160 7.48 10.75 7.23
CA ALA A 160 8.14 11.59 6.22
C ALA A 160 9.30 10.85 5.53
N GLY A 161 9.58 9.61 5.95
CA GLY A 161 10.77 8.88 5.54
C GLY A 161 12.01 9.31 6.32
N GLU A 162 13.08 8.55 6.13
CA GLU A 162 14.42 8.94 6.57
C GLU A 162 15.24 9.28 5.32
N PRO A 163 15.87 10.46 5.25
CA PRO A 163 16.60 10.89 4.06
C PRO A 163 17.60 9.84 3.55
N GLY A 164 17.26 9.20 2.43
CA GLY A 164 18.12 8.23 1.75
C GLY A 164 18.00 6.77 2.20
N TYR A 165 17.09 6.44 3.12
CA TYR A 165 16.86 5.06 3.54
C TYR A 165 15.40 4.62 3.44
N VAL A 166 14.47 5.45 3.91
CA VAL A 166 13.03 5.12 3.93
C VAL A 166 12.26 6.19 3.16
N PRO A 167 11.50 5.84 2.12
CA PRO A 167 10.65 6.80 1.44
C PRO A 167 9.50 7.25 2.37
N PRO A 168 8.91 8.44 2.11
CA PRO A 168 7.68 8.84 2.76
C PRO A 168 6.58 7.80 2.54
N PHE A 169 5.82 7.45 3.59
CA PHE A 169 4.77 6.43 3.48
C PHE A 169 3.52 6.77 4.30
N LEU A 170 2.39 6.20 3.86
CA LEU A 170 1.13 6.18 4.58
C LEU A 170 0.72 4.72 4.82
N GLU A 171 0.17 4.44 5.99
CA GLU A 171 -0.21 3.08 6.40
C GLU A 171 -1.59 3.09 7.08
N TRP A 172 -2.44 2.15 6.68
CA TRP A 172 -3.75 1.86 7.26
C TRP A 172 -3.72 0.44 7.80
N ASN A 173 -3.94 0.28 9.11
CA ASN A 173 -3.81 -1.03 9.77
C ASN A 173 -4.90 -2.02 9.32
N SER A 174 -6.09 -1.51 9.03
CA SER A 174 -7.22 -2.33 8.58
C SER A 174 -8.18 -1.51 7.71
N ILE A 175 -8.38 -1.97 6.48
CA ILE A 175 -9.36 -1.47 5.52
C ILE A 175 -10.22 -2.64 5.07
N ASP A 176 -11.53 -2.49 5.22
CA ASP A 176 -12.50 -3.46 4.70
C ASP A 176 -12.63 -3.32 3.19
N ILE A 177 -12.27 -4.38 2.47
CA ILE A 177 -12.51 -4.53 1.04
C ILE A 177 -13.50 -5.65 0.77
N VAL A 178 -14.16 -5.63 -0.39
CA VAL A 178 -15.16 -6.61 -0.79
C VAL A 178 -14.62 -7.44 -1.95
N ASP A 179 -14.79 -8.76 -1.87
CA ASP A 179 -14.45 -9.67 -2.96
C ASP A 179 -15.60 -9.84 -3.98
N GLY A 180 -15.39 -10.71 -4.98
CA GLY A 180 -16.37 -10.96 -6.03
C GLY A 180 -17.70 -11.53 -5.54
N ASP A 181 -17.69 -12.20 -4.39
CA ASP A 181 -18.86 -12.86 -3.79
C ASP A 181 -19.54 -11.99 -2.73
N GLY A 182 -19.01 -10.79 -2.47
CA GLY A 182 -19.54 -9.87 -1.46
C GLY A 182 -18.94 -10.07 -0.07
N THR A 183 -17.96 -10.98 0.09
CA THR A 183 -17.28 -11.21 1.36
C THR A 183 -16.42 -9.99 1.72
N VAL A 184 -16.55 -9.52 2.95
CA VAL A 184 -15.73 -8.44 3.48
C VAL A 184 -14.43 -9.01 4.03
N LEU A 185 -13.30 -8.52 3.52
CA LEU A 185 -11.96 -8.92 3.90
C LEU A 185 -11.24 -7.72 4.53
N PRO A 186 -10.82 -7.79 5.79
CA PRO A 186 -10.00 -6.74 6.40
C PRO A 186 -8.55 -6.88 5.90
N VAL A 187 -7.96 -5.79 5.43
CA VAL A 187 -6.61 -5.78 4.86
C VAL A 187 -5.82 -4.57 5.36
N GLY A 188 -4.58 -4.80 5.79
CA GLY A 188 -3.63 -3.75 6.07
C GLY A 188 -3.00 -3.24 4.78
N ILE A 189 -2.88 -1.93 4.62
CA ILE A 189 -2.34 -1.29 3.41
C ILE A 189 -1.24 -0.32 3.80
N LEU A 190 -0.07 -0.43 3.17
CA LEU A 190 0.99 0.57 3.24
C LEU A 190 1.32 1.04 1.82
N ILE A 191 1.42 2.35 1.63
CA ILE A 191 1.88 2.94 0.36
C ILE A 191 3.15 3.75 0.60
N GLU A 192 4.16 3.53 -0.23
CA GLU A 192 5.32 4.41 -0.31
C GLU A 192 5.09 5.43 -1.42
N LEU A 193 5.42 6.68 -1.14
CA LEU A 193 5.28 7.79 -2.07
C LEU A 193 6.62 8.12 -2.72
N ARG A 194 6.59 8.37 -4.02
CA ARG A 194 7.73 8.86 -4.78
C ARG A 194 7.91 10.35 -4.51
N ASP A 195 8.85 10.70 -3.66
CA ASP A 195 9.32 12.08 -3.55
C ASP A 195 10.01 12.47 -4.87
N PRO A 196 9.48 13.44 -5.64
CA PRO A 196 10.15 13.94 -6.84
C PRO A 196 11.49 14.65 -6.52
N GLY A 197 11.81 14.80 -5.24
CA GLY A 197 12.98 15.49 -4.75
C GLY A 197 12.84 17.00 -4.87
N VAL A 198 13.86 17.70 -4.34
CA VAL A 198 13.90 19.17 -4.34
C VAL A 198 13.97 19.75 -5.77
N THR A 199 14.41 18.97 -6.75
CA THR A 199 14.75 19.47 -8.09
C THR A 199 13.69 19.30 -9.18
N GLU A 200 12.72 18.39 -9.07
CA GLU A 200 11.80 18.10 -10.20
C GLU A 200 10.55 19.00 -10.27
N GLY A 201 10.36 19.96 -9.35
CA GLY A 201 9.14 20.77 -9.28
C GLY A 201 9.30 22.29 -9.19
N MET A 202 10.51 22.84 -9.28
CA MET A 202 10.75 24.27 -9.01
C MET A 202 10.57 25.19 -10.21
N GLY A 203 9.58 24.90 -11.06
CA GLY A 203 9.08 25.83 -12.07
C GLY A 203 7.96 26.71 -11.50
N GLY A 204 8.26 27.57 -10.53
CA GLY A 204 7.42 28.77 -10.25
C GLY A 204 6.79 28.96 -8.87
N ALA A 205 6.74 27.96 -7.97
CA ALA A 205 6.01 28.08 -6.69
C ALA A 205 6.89 27.90 -5.44
N ARG A 206 8.09 28.51 -5.41
CA ARG A 206 9.07 28.30 -4.33
C ARG A 206 9.05 29.37 -3.22
N THR A 207 7.94 30.03 -2.96
CA THR A 207 7.91 31.15 -1.97
C THR A 207 6.83 31.06 -0.91
N GLU A 208 6.13 29.94 -0.74
CA GLU A 208 5.38 29.70 0.49
C GLU A 208 6.31 29.05 1.52
N THR A 209 7.05 29.89 2.22
CA THR A 209 7.87 29.56 3.39
C THR A 209 6.98 29.01 4.50
N GLY A 210 6.63 27.72 4.44
CA GLY A 210 5.81 27.08 5.48
C GLY A 210 5.22 25.72 5.12
N ALA A 211 5.13 25.36 3.84
CA ALA A 211 4.57 24.06 3.45
C ALA A 211 5.41 22.89 3.99
N THR A 212 4.79 22.04 4.79
CA THR A 212 5.36 20.80 5.31
C THR A 212 5.55 19.78 4.18
N VAL A 213 6.29 18.70 4.47
CA VAL A 213 6.41 17.58 3.52
C VAL A 213 5.05 17.00 3.14
N TRP A 214 4.10 16.99 4.07
CA TRP A 214 2.78 16.41 3.88
C TRP A 214 1.86 17.24 2.99
N ASP A 215 2.02 18.56 3.01
CA ASP A 215 1.29 19.46 2.10
C ASP A 215 1.65 19.16 0.63
N ARG A 216 2.88 18.68 0.39
CA ARG A 216 3.37 18.27 -0.93
C ARG A 216 3.12 16.80 -1.24
N ALA A 217 3.20 15.94 -0.22
CA ALA A 217 3.06 14.49 -0.37
C ALA A 217 1.70 14.08 -0.94
N GLY A 218 0.66 14.88 -0.72
CA GLY A 218 -0.66 14.67 -1.32
C GLY A 218 -0.62 14.56 -2.85
N SER A 219 0.27 15.28 -3.54
CA SER A 219 0.39 15.22 -5.00
C SER A 219 1.43 14.21 -5.51
N TRP A 220 2.11 13.48 -4.62
CA TRP A 220 3.13 12.52 -5.02
C TRP A 220 2.49 11.21 -5.47
N THR A 221 3.02 10.64 -6.55
CA THR A 221 2.61 9.32 -7.03
C THR A 221 3.20 8.23 -6.14
N TRP A 222 2.51 7.12 -5.96
CA TRP A 222 3.05 5.98 -5.22
C TRP A 222 4.19 5.26 -5.97
N SER A 223 5.13 4.68 -5.23
CA SER A 223 6.23 3.84 -5.72
C SER A 223 6.03 2.36 -5.42
N SER A 224 5.46 2.04 -4.25
CA SER A 224 5.11 0.68 -3.86
C SER A 224 3.81 0.68 -3.05
N LEU A 225 3.07 -0.42 -3.15
CA LEU A 225 1.84 -0.67 -2.42
C LEU A 225 1.94 -2.06 -1.80
N LYS A 226 1.84 -2.13 -0.49
CA LYS A 226 1.94 -3.35 0.31
C LYS A 226 0.57 -3.70 0.88
N LEU A 227 0.17 -4.96 0.73
CA LEU A 227 -0.99 -5.54 1.39
C LEU A 227 -0.51 -6.52 2.46
N PHE A 228 -1.05 -6.46 3.67
CA PHE A 228 -0.65 -7.31 4.79
C PHE A 228 -1.85 -7.75 5.64
N VAL A 229 -1.68 -8.80 6.43
CA VAL A 229 -2.70 -9.25 7.40
C VAL A 229 -2.82 -8.21 8.51
N PRO A 230 -4.00 -7.61 8.76
CA PRO A 230 -4.19 -6.68 9.87
C PRO A 230 -3.81 -7.30 11.21
N GLU A 231 -3.25 -6.48 12.10
CA GLU A 231 -3.11 -6.87 13.50
C GLU A 231 -4.50 -7.09 14.10
N LYS A 232 -4.68 -8.18 14.87
CA LYS A 232 -5.94 -8.39 15.60
C LYS A 232 -5.98 -7.38 16.74
N ASP A 233 -6.87 -6.39 16.64
CA ASP A 233 -7.21 -5.46 17.72
C ASP A 233 -7.57 -6.26 18.99
N GLY A 234 -6.59 -6.53 19.87
CA GLY A 234 -6.82 -7.26 21.12
C GLY A 234 -5.79 -8.30 21.55
N ALA A 235 -4.68 -8.50 20.82
CA ALA A 235 -3.57 -9.35 21.29
C ALA A 235 -2.47 -8.56 22.03
N MET A 236 -2.83 -7.50 22.76
CA MET A 236 -1.94 -7.02 23.84
C MET A 236 -2.11 -7.95 25.02
N GLY A 237 -1.33 -9.03 25.02
CA GLY A 237 -1.06 -9.87 26.20
C GLY A 237 -0.15 -9.17 27.19
#